data_AF-A0A534DIJ7-F1
#
_entry.id   AF-A0A534DIJ7-F1
#
_cell.length_a   1.000
_cell.length_b   1.000
_cell.length_c   1.000
_cell.angle_alpha   90.00
_cell.angle_beta   90.00
_cell.angle_gamma   90.00
#
_symmetry.space_group_name_H-M   'P 1'
#
loop_
_entity.id
_entity.type
_entity.pdbx_description
1 polymer ?
#
loop_
_entity_poly.entity_id
_entity_poly.type
_entity_poly.pdbx_seq_one_letter_code
_entity_poly.pdbx_strand_id
1 'polypeptide(L)'
;WELTEEHPIVDLSLFRSRNFTVSTIAMLFAYGLFFGNVVLLPLWLQQYMGYTATLAGWVLAPVGFLAILLSPVVGRFNDRVDPRIFVTVSFAIFALVLFMRAHFNTDATITTLMLPTVIQGAAMAAFFIPLVSISLSGLAPERIPAASGLFNFARITAGAFGTSITTTLWDRRATLHHAQLVEHLSPNNPVTAQALGTLHGSGMGADQSYAALNRLVDAQAFMLSADDIFYVSGMLFIALIALVWLARPVRAAAGAGAAASGAH
;
A
#
# COMPACT_ATOMS: atom_id res chain seq x y z
N TRP A 1 17.53 -6.88 -28.83
CA TRP A 1 18.38 -8.02 -28.47
C TRP A 1 17.52 -9.20 -28.01
N GLU A 2 16.69 -9.08 -26.96
CA GLU A 2 15.81 -10.19 -26.53
C GLU A 2 14.67 -10.59 -27.50
N LEU A 3 14.24 -9.71 -28.42
CA LEU A 3 13.13 -10.00 -29.34
C LEU A 3 13.48 -10.94 -30.51
N THR A 4 14.76 -11.28 -30.69
CA THR A 4 15.30 -11.99 -31.87
C THR A 4 16.12 -13.24 -31.52
N GLU A 5 16.16 -13.64 -30.25
CA GLU A 5 17.01 -14.71 -29.75
C GLU A 5 16.19 -16.01 -29.54
N GLU A 6 16.75 -17.19 -29.87
CA GLU A 6 16.01 -18.47 -29.78
C GLU A 6 15.71 -18.90 -28.34
N HIS A 7 16.50 -18.42 -27.37
CA HIS A 7 16.34 -18.68 -25.94
C HIS A 7 16.50 -17.38 -25.12
N PRO A 8 15.53 -16.44 -25.19
CA PRO A 8 15.62 -15.20 -24.46
C PRO A 8 15.46 -15.46 -22.95
N ILE A 9 16.26 -14.77 -22.14
CA ILE A 9 16.15 -14.81 -20.67
C ILE A 9 14.78 -14.26 -20.22
N VAL A 10 14.21 -13.33 -20.98
CA VAL A 10 12.85 -12.79 -20.81
C VAL A 10 12.03 -12.99 -22.09
N ASP A 11 11.06 -13.92 -22.06
CA ASP A 11 10.12 -14.09 -23.17
C ASP A 11 9.04 -12.98 -23.16
N LEU A 12 9.34 -11.87 -23.82
CA LEU A 12 8.40 -10.75 -23.98
C LEU A 12 7.18 -11.11 -24.84
N SER A 13 7.17 -12.25 -25.55
CA SER A 13 6.00 -12.70 -26.30
C SER A 13 4.81 -13.01 -25.39
N LEU A 14 5.06 -13.25 -24.09
CA LEU A 14 4.03 -13.43 -23.07
C LEU A 14 3.09 -12.22 -22.95
N PHE A 15 3.58 -11.00 -23.19
CA PHE A 15 2.75 -9.78 -23.19
C PHE A 15 1.79 -9.67 -24.39
N ARG A 16 1.88 -10.57 -25.38
CA ARG A 16 0.81 -10.70 -26.40
C ARG A 16 -0.47 -11.27 -25.80
N SER A 17 -0.39 -12.03 -24.70
CA SER A 17 -1.58 -12.50 -24.00
C SER A 17 -2.20 -11.35 -23.21
N ARG A 18 -3.44 -11.02 -23.55
CA ARG A 18 -4.22 -9.97 -22.86
C ARG A 18 -4.33 -10.24 -21.36
N ASN A 19 -4.51 -11.50 -20.95
CA ASN A 19 -4.62 -11.86 -19.54
C ASN A 19 -3.30 -11.62 -18.81
N PHE A 20 -2.18 -12.10 -19.38
CA PHE A 20 -0.84 -11.91 -18.80
C PHE A 20 -0.49 -10.43 -18.66
N THR A 21 -0.76 -9.62 -19.68
CA THR A 21 -0.47 -8.17 -19.65
C THR A 21 -1.30 -7.45 -18.61
N VAL A 22 -2.63 -7.67 -18.59
CA VAL A 22 -3.52 -7.03 -17.60
C VAL A 22 -3.14 -7.44 -16.19
N SER A 23 -2.93 -8.73 -15.92
CA SER A 23 -2.55 -9.21 -14.59
C SER A 23 -1.18 -8.69 -14.15
N THR A 24 -0.21 -8.58 -15.06
CA THR A 24 1.14 -8.11 -14.73
C THR A 24 1.13 -6.62 -14.42
N ILE A 25 0.41 -5.81 -15.21
CA ILE A 25 0.25 -4.37 -14.94
C ILE A 25 -0.52 -4.17 -13.62
N ALA A 26 -1.62 -4.89 -13.42
CA ALA A 26 -2.37 -4.82 -12.17
C ALA A 26 -1.51 -5.21 -10.97
N MET A 27 -0.72 -6.28 -11.07
CA MET A 27 0.21 -6.72 -10.03
C MET A 27 1.28 -5.67 -9.75
N LEU A 28 1.89 -5.08 -10.78
CA LEU A 28 2.92 -4.05 -10.62
C LEU A 28 2.37 -2.86 -9.81
N PHE A 29 1.28 -2.24 -10.26
CA PHE A 29 0.73 -1.09 -9.54
C PHE A 29 0.19 -1.47 -8.16
N ALA A 30 -0.56 -2.56 -8.06
CA ALA A 30 -1.18 -2.92 -6.80
C ALA A 30 -0.15 -3.33 -5.73
N TYR A 31 0.91 -4.07 -6.12
CA TYR A 31 1.97 -4.46 -5.20
C TYR A 31 2.84 -3.27 -4.81
N GLY A 32 3.14 -2.36 -5.74
CA GLY A 32 3.85 -1.12 -5.46
C GLY A 32 3.09 -0.21 -4.48
N LEU A 33 1.79 -0.01 -4.71
CA LEU A 33 0.92 0.72 -3.78
C LEU A 33 0.82 0.03 -2.42
N PHE A 34 0.65 -1.28 -2.41
CA PHE A 34 0.58 -2.06 -1.17
C PHE A 34 1.87 -1.90 -0.34
N PHE A 35 3.04 -2.15 -0.92
CA PHE A 35 4.32 -2.05 -0.20
C PHE A 35 4.64 -0.62 0.24
N GLY A 36 4.36 0.38 -0.61
CA GLY A 36 4.51 1.78 -0.25
C GLY A 36 3.71 2.16 0.98
N ASN A 37 2.43 1.78 1.02
CA ASN A 37 1.55 2.10 2.14
C ASN A 37 1.83 1.25 3.40
N VAL A 38 2.30 0.01 3.24
CA VAL A 38 2.68 -0.87 4.36
C VAL A 38 3.88 -0.32 5.13
N VAL A 39 4.85 0.28 4.43
CA VAL A 39 6.03 0.88 5.06
C VAL A 39 5.71 2.25 5.65
N LEU A 40 4.81 3.01 5.02
CA LEU A 40 4.47 4.36 5.42
C LEU A 40 3.86 4.45 6.83
N LEU A 41 2.87 3.60 7.15
CA LEU A 41 2.18 3.63 8.44
C LEU A 41 3.14 3.48 9.65
N PRO A 42 3.99 2.44 9.74
CA PRO A 42 4.89 2.30 10.89
C PRO A 42 5.98 3.36 10.92
N LEU A 43 6.40 3.92 9.78
CA LEU A 43 7.32 5.05 9.75
C LEU A 43 6.68 6.29 10.39
N TRP A 44 5.46 6.62 9.99
CA TRP A 44 4.72 7.76 10.55
C TRP A 44 4.49 7.60 12.06
N LEU A 45 4.06 6.41 12.50
CA LEU A 45 3.83 6.14 13.92
C LEU A 45 5.12 6.32 14.75
N GLN A 46 6.25 5.81 14.26
CA GLN A 46 7.51 5.86 15.00
C GLN A 46 8.17 7.24 14.99
N GLN A 47 8.16 7.93 13.85
CA GLN A 47 8.88 9.19 13.68
C GLN A 47 8.11 10.39 14.20
N TYR A 48 6.77 10.40 14.05
CA TYR A 48 5.95 11.59 14.29
C TYR A 48 4.87 11.40 15.35
N MET A 49 4.43 10.17 15.64
CA MET A 49 3.49 9.89 16.73
C MET A 49 4.16 9.45 18.03
N GLY A 50 5.49 9.28 18.03
CA GLY A 50 6.26 8.89 19.22
C GLY A 50 6.08 7.43 19.64
N TYR A 51 5.57 6.56 18.75
CA TYR A 51 5.39 5.16 19.05
C TYR A 51 6.75 4.46 19.06
N THR A 52 6.99 3.56 20.02
CA THR A 52 8.13 2.65 19.94
C THR A 52 7.93 1.66 18.78
N ALA A 53 9.01 1.06 18.30
CA ALA A 53 8.95 -0.01 17.30
C ALA A 53 8.02 -1.16 17.73
N THR A 54 7.99 -1.48 19.03
CA THR A 54 7.10 -2.48 19.61
C THR A 54 5.63 -2.08 19.48
N LEU A 55 5.28 -0.83 19.81
CA LEU A 55 3.89 -0.34 19.71
C LEU A 55 3.42 -0.25 18.25
N ALA A 56 4.28 0.23 17.35
CA ALA A 56 3.99 0.21 15.92
C ALA A 56 3.78 -1.24 15.43
N GLY A 57 4.63 -2.16 15.85
CA GLY A 57 4.47 -3.59 15.58
C GLY A 57 3.14 -4.15 16.08
N TRP A 58 2.69 -3.76 17.27
CA TRP A 58 1.38 -4.15 17.82
C TRP A 58 0.20 -3.64 16.98
N VAL A 59 0.26 -2.42 16.45
CA VAL A 59 -0.78 -1.87 15.55
C VAL A 59 -0.84 -2.66 14.24
N LEU A 60 0.32 -3.12 13.74
CA LEU A 60 0.43 -3.80 12.46
C LEU A 60 0.20 -5.32 12.53
N ALA A 61 0.54 -5.95 13.64
CA ALA A 61 0.43 -7.40 13.87
C ALA A 61 -0.92 -8.03 13.50
N PRO A 62 -2.09 -7.42 13.80
CA PRO A 62 -3.37 -8.08 13.56
C PRO A 62 -3.76 -8.19 12.07
N VAL A 63 -2.95 -7.66 11.13
CA VAL A 63 -3.17 -7.86 9.69
C VAL A 63 -3.24 -9.35 9.31
N GLY A 64 -2.48 -10.21 10.00
CA GLY A 64 -2.47 -11.64 9.74
C GLY A 64 -3.75 -12.36 10.16
N PHE A 65 -4.54 -11.78 11.06
CA PHE A 65 -5.70 -12.47 11.66
C PHE A 65 -6.77 -12.79 10.61
N LEU A 66 -7.27 -11.78 9.89
CA LEU A 66 -8.25 -12.01 8.83
C LEU A 66 -7.63 -12.73 7.62
N ALA A 67 -6.33 -12.53 7.35
CA ALA A 67 -5.66 -13.22 6.27
C ALA A 67 -5.66 -14.75 6.49
N ILE A 68 -5.26 -15.19 7.69
CA ILE A 68 -5.26 -16.60 8.08
C ILE A 68 -6.69 -17.16 8.05
N LEU A 69 -7.64 -16.46 8.66
CA LEU A 69 -9.03 -16.92 8.75
C LEU A 69 -9.71 -17.07 7.39
N LEU A 70 -9.45 -16.14 6.46
CA LEU A 70 -10.11 -16.11 5.15
C LEU A 70 -9.35 -16.88 4.06
N SER A 71 -8.07 -17.19 4.25
CA SER A 71 -7.28 -17.95 3.27
C SER A 71 -7.90 -19.30 2.85
N PRO A 72 -8.49 -20.14 3.74
CA PRO A 72 -9.12 -21.39 3.32
C PRO A 72 -10.41 -21.15 2.51
N VAL A 73 -11.12 -20.06 2.83
CA VAL A 73 -12.33 -19.65 2.10
C VAL A 73 -11.95 -19.28 0.68
N VAL A 74 -10.96 -18.41 0.50
CA VAL A 74 -10.46 -18.03 -0.82
C VAL A 74 -10.00 -19.26 -1.59
N GLY A 75 -9.17 -20.12 -0.98
CA GLY A 75 -8.68 -21.35 -1.63
C GLY A 75 -9.81 -22.27 -2.08
N ARG A 76 -10.86 -22.47 -1.27
CA ARG A 76 -12.00 -23.33 -1.59
C ARG A 76 -12.85 -22.79 -2.74
N PHE A 77 -13.00 -21.47 -2.83
CA PHE A 77 -13.83 -20.83 -3.86
C PHE A 77 -13.04 -20.40 -5.11
N ASN A 78 -11.70 -20.40 -5.06
CA ASN A 78 -10.84 -20.05 -6.18
C ASN A 78 -11.09 -20.93 -7.42
N ASP A 79 -11.42 -22.21 -7.21
CA ASP A 79 -11.71 -23.17 -8.29
C ASP A 79 -13.16 -23.10 -8.82
N ARG A 80 -14.00 -22.23 -8.25
CA ARG A 80 -15.44 -22.14 -8.56
C ARG A 80 -15.89 -20.78 -9.04
N VAL A 81 -15.17 -19.72 -8.67
CA VAL A 81 -15.51 -18.33 -8.96
C VAL A 81 -14.46 -17.74 -9.88
N ASP A 82 -14.87 -16.86 -10.79
CA ASP A 82 -13.93 -16.16 -11.68
C ASP A 82 -12.89 -15.40 -10.83
N PRO A 83 -11.58 -15.65 -11.02
CA PRO A 83 -10.51 -14.98 -10.29
C PRO A 83 -10.62 -13.44 -10.28
N ARG A 84 -11.19 -12.84 -11.32
CA ARG A 84 -11.39 -11.38 -11.44
C ARG A 84 -12.29 -10.82 -10.32
N ILE A 85 -13.24 -11.62 -9.82
CA ILE A 85 -14.12 -11.22 -8.72
C ILE A 85 -13.32 -11.11 -7.42
N PHE A 86 -12.45 -12.08 -7.13
CA PHE A 86 -11.59 -12.02 -5.95
C PHE A 86 -10.65 -10.81 -5.98
N VAL A 87 -10.00 -10.56 -7.12
CA VAL A 87 -9.14 -9.37 -7.27
C VAL A 87 -9.95 -8.09 -7.07
N THR A 88 -11.16 -8.00 -7.63
CA THR A 88 -12.03 -6.84 -7.46
C THR A 88 -12.39 -6.60 -5.99
N VAL A 89 -12.77 -7.67 -5.27
CA VAL A 89 -13.07 -7.59 -3.83
C VAL A 89 -11.83 -7.17 -3.03
N SER A 90 -10.67 -7.75 -3.30
CA SER A 90 -9.42 -7.35 -2.64
C SER A 90 -9.08 -5.88 -2.88
N PHE A 91 -9.18 -5.39 -4.12
CA PHE A 91 -8.89 -4.00 -4.44
C PHE A 91 -9.91 -3.05 -3.82
N ALA A 92 -11.18 -3.44 -3.75
CA ALA A 92 -12.20 -2.65 -3.05
C ALA A 92 -11.93 -2.57 -1.54
N ILE A 93 -11.49 -3.67 -0.91
CA ILE A 93 -11.11 -3.68 0.50
C ILE A 93 -9.85 -2.83 0.73
N PHE A 94 -8.84 -2.91 -0.15
CA PHE A 94 -7.67 -2.03 -0.07
C PHE A 94 -8.05 -0.56 -0.19
N ALA A 95 -8.90 -0.21 -1.15
CA ALA A 95 -9.40 1.15 -1.29
C ALA A 95 -10.14 1.62 -0.04
N LEU A 96 -11.05 0.80 0.50
CA LEU A 96 -11.76 1.10 1.75
C LEU A 96 -10.79 1.36 2.91
N VAL A 97 -9.83 0.46 3.12
CA VAL A 97 -8.82 0.59 4.19
C VAL A 97 -8.02 1.88 4.03
N LEU A 98 -7.60 2.20 2.80
CA LEU A 98 -6.82 3.41 2.54
C LEU A 98 -7.66 4.67 2.72
N PHE A 99 -8.94 4.66 2.36
CA PHE A 99 -9.83 5.77 2.68
C PHE A 99 -10.09 5.91 4.18
N MET A 100 -10.19 4.81 4.94
CA MET A 100 -10.25 4.89 6.39
C MET A 100 -8.99 5.51 6.99
N ARG A 101 -7.81 5.17 6.45
CA ARG A 101 -6.51 5.73 6.88
C ARG A 101 -6.34 7.20 6.49
N ALA A 102 -6.92 7.64 5.38
CA ALA A 102 -6.86 9.03 4.91
C ALA A 102 -7.64 10.03 5.78
N HIS A 103 -8.30 9.57 6.85
CA HIS A 103 -8.99 10.40 7.83
C HIS A 103 -8.34 10.30 9.21
N PHE A 104 -7.06 9.91 9.27
CA PHE A 104 -6.34 9.90 10.53
C PHE A 104 -6.07 11.31 11.01
N ASN A 105 -5.86 11.42 12.32
CA ASN A 105 -5.43 12.65 12.95
C ASN A 105 -4.30 12.34 13.94
N THR A 106 -3.65 13.38 14.45
CA THR A 106 -2.56 13.25 15.43
C THR A 106 -3.02 12.72 16.79
N ASP A 107 -4.32 12.72 17.07
CA ASP A 107 -4.93 12.18 18.29
C ASP A 107 -5.41 10.72 18.12
N ALA A 108 -5.06 10.07 17.00
CA ALA A 108 -5.55 8.73 16.69
C ALA A 108 -5.11 7.70 17.74
N THR A 109 -6.10 7.03 18.33
CA THR A 109 -5.83 5.95 19.29
C THR A 109 -5.34 4.69 18.58
N ILE A 110 -4.62 3.83 19.31
CA ILE A 110 -4.15 2.52 18.81
C ILE A 110 -5.32 1.72 18.20
N THR A 111 -6.51 1.75 18.83
CA THR A 111 -7.69 1.05 18.32
C THR A 111 -8.18 1.60 16.98
N THR A 112 -8.19 2.93 16.82
CA THR A 112 -8.52 3.59 15.54
C THR A 112 -7.56 3.16 14.43
N LEU A 113 -6.27 3.02 14.74
CA LEU A 113 -5.24 2.60 13.80
C LEU A 113 -5.28 1.10 13.48
N MET A 114 -5.69 0.27 14.44
CA MET A 114 -5.77 -1.19 14.30
C MET A 114 -6.92 -1.64 13.41
N LEU A 115 -8.08 -0.98 13.47
CA LEU A 115 -9.27 -1.41 12.73
C LEU A 115 -9.04 -1.52 11.20
N PRO A 116 -8.48 -0.51 10.50
CA PRO A 116 -8.15 -0.64 9.08
C PRO A 116 -7.16 -1.77 8.81
N THR A 117 -6.24 -2.02 9.74
CA THR A 117 -5.19 -3.04 9.60
C THR A 117 -5.75 -4.45 9.72
N VAL A 118 -6.70 -4.68 10.62
CA VAL A 118 -7.45 -5.94 10.69
C VAL A 118 -8.18 -6.19 9.37
N ILE A 119 -8.93 -5.19 8.88
CA ILE A 119 -9.70 -5.28 7.62
C ILE A 119 -8.77 -5.54 6.42
N GLN A 120 -7.58 -4.93 6.40
CA GLN A 120 -6.56 -5.14 5.37
C GLN A 120 -6.17 -6.62 5.22
N GLY A 121 -6.18 -7.39 6.30
CA GLY A 121 -5.94 -8.83 6.27
C GLY A 121 -6.88 -9.60 5.34
N ALA A 122 -8.14 -9.15 5.21
CA ALA A 122 -9.09 -9.77 4.30
C ALA A 122 -8.71 -9.56 2.83
N ALA A 123 -8.20 -8.37 2.48
CA ALA A 123 -7.71 -8.11 1.13
C ALA A 123 -6.51 -9.00 0.78
N MET A 124 -5.61 -9.20 1.76
CA MET A 124 -4.40 -10.02 1.60
C MET A 124 -4.69 -11.48 1.25
N ALA A 125 -5.74 -12.07 1.81
CA ALA A 125 -6.13 -13.45 1.53
C ALA A 125 -6.47 -13.70 0.05
N ALA A 126 -7.03 -12.70 -0.64
CA ALA A 126 -7.55 -12.82 -2.00
C ALA A 126 -6.78 -12.00 -3.06
N PHE A 127 -5.66 -11.38 -2.68
CA PHE A 127 -4.91 -10.49 -3.56
C PHE A 127 -3.97 -11.24 -4.53
N PHE A 128 -3.10 -12.11 -3.98
CA PHE A 128 -2.00 -12.71 -4.75
C PHE A 128 -2.45 -13.85 -5.66
N ILE A 129 -3.14 -14.83 -5.08
CA ILE A 129 -3.48 -16.10 -5.75
C ILE A 129 -4.28 -15.85 -7.03
N PRO A 130 -5.33 -15.02 -7.03
CA PRO A 130 -6.16 -14.84 -8.22
C PRO A 130 -5.43 -14.06 -9.34
N LEU A 131 -4.55 -13.11 -9.01
CA LEU A 131 -3.73 -12.41 -10.01
C LEU A 131 -2.74 -13.35 -10.70
N VAL A 132 -2.11 -14.26 -9.94
CA VAL A 132 -1.25 -15.31 -10.50
C VAL A 132 -2.07 -16.27 -11.36
N SER A 133 -3.27 -16.65 -10.92
CA SER A 133 -4.16 -17.53 -11.70
C SER A 133 -4.55 -16.89 -13.04
N ILE A 134 -4.84 -15.59 -13.07
CA ILE A 134 -5.13 -14.85 -14.31
C ILE A 134 -3.90 -14.78 -15.21
N SER A 135 -2.70 -14.54 -14.64
CA SER A 135 -1.48 -14.39 -15.45
C SER A 135 -1.08 -15.68 -16.16
N LEU A 136 -1.27 -16.83 -15.49
CA LEU A 136 -0.92 -18.14 -16.04
C LEU A 136 -2.03 -18.76 -16.89
N SER A 137 -3.22 -18.16 -16.92
CA SER A 137 -4.39 -18.67 -17.64
C SER A 137 -4.13 -18.82 -19.14
N GLY A 138 -4.27 -20.05 -19.65
CA GLY A 138 -4.19 -20.36 -21.08
C GLY A 138 -2.77 -20.41 -21.64
N LEU A 139 -1.75 -20.38 -20.77
CA LEU A 139 -0.37 -20.65 -21.18
C LEU A 139 -0.12 -22.16 -21.29
N ALA A 140 0.68 -22.54 -22.29
CA ALA A 140 1.18 -23.90 -22.40
C ALA A 140 2.12 -24.22 -21.21
N PRO A 141 2.15 -25.47 -20.70
CA PRO A 141 2.94 -25.84 -19.53
C PRO A 141 4.41 -25.43 -19.60
N GLU A 142 4.99 -25.44 -20.79
CA GLU A 142 6.40 -25.12 -21.05
C GLU A 142 6.70 -23.62 -20.84
N ARG A 143 5.68 -22.76 -20.94
CA ARG A 143 5.81 -21.30 -20.76
C ARG A 143 5.55 -20.84 -19.33
N ILE A 144 4.96 -21.70 -18.47
CA ILE A 144 4.61 -21.36 -17.08
C ILE A 144 5.83 -20.92 -16.26
N PRO A 145 7.01 -21.58 -16.34
CA PRO A 145 8.19 -21.15 -15.58
C PRO A 145 8.65 -19.74 -15.95
N ALA A 146 8.77 -19.45 -17.25
CA ALA A 146 9.17 -18.13 -17.75
C ALA A 146 8.16 -17.04 -17.35
N ALA A 147 6.87 -17.31 -17.49
CA ALA A 147 5.81 -16.38 -17.10
C ALA A 147 5.79 -16.10 -15.59
N SER A 148 5.98 -17.14 -14.78
CA SER A 148 6.06 -17.01 -13.32
C SER A 148 7.29 -16.21 -12.89
N GLY A 149 8.45 -16.45 -13.52
CA GLY A 149 9.68 -15.71 -13.29
C GLY A 149 9.52 -14.23 -13.60
N LEU A 150 9.00 -13.89 -14.77
CA LEU A 150 8.75 -12.51 -15.18
C LEU A 150 7.71 -11.81 -14.31
N PHE A 151 6.62 -12.50 -13.96
CA PHE A 151 5.59 -11.98 -13.07
C PHE A 151 6.13 -11.68 -11.66
N ASN A 152 6.95 -12.58 -11.11
CA ASN A 152 7.59 -12.38 -9.82
C ASN A 152 8.64 -11.27 -9.86
N PHE A 153 9.43 -11.18 -10.93
CA PHE A 153 10.38 -10.08 -11.15
C PHE A 153 9.65 -8.73 -11.17
N ALA A 154 8.55 -8.62 -11.92
CA ALA A 154 7.72 -7.42 -11.96
C ALA A 154 7.17 -7.07 -10.57
N ARG A 155 6.69 -8.06 -9.82
CA ARG A 155 6.21 -7.89 -8.44
C ARG A 155 7.29 -7.31 -7.53
N ILE A 156 8.46 -7.95 -7.42
CA ILE A 156 9.53 -7.53 -6.51
C ILE A 156 10.04 -6.13 -6.89
N THR A 157 10.24 -5.90 -8.19
CA THR A 157 10.64 -4.59 -8.72
C THR A 157 9.62 -3.52 -8.34
N ALA A 158 8.34 -3.78 -8.52
CA ALA A 158 7.28 -2.85 -8.17
C ALA A 158 7.24 -2.51 -6.68
N GLY A 159 7.50 -3.48 -5.80
CA GLY A 159 7.54 -3.24 -4.35
C GLY A 159 8.65 -2.27 -3.95
N ALA A 160 9.84 -2.41 -4.54
CA ALA A 160 10.97 -1.50 -4.30
C ALA A 160 10.69 -0.08 -4.82
N PHE A 161 10.24 0.05 -6.07
CA PHE A 161 9.86 1.34 -6.65
C PHE A 161 8.71 1.99 -5.89
N GLY A 162 7.66 1.22 -5.59
CA GLY A 162 6.49 1.69 -4.85
C GLY A 162 6.85 2.24 -3.47
N THR A 163 7.74 1.56 -2.74
CA THR A 163 8.25 2.03 -1.45
C THR A 163 9.02 3.34 -1.62
N SER A 164 9.99 3.41 -2.53
CA SER A 164 10.81 4.60 -2.73
C SER A 164 10.01 5.82 -3.21
N ILE A 165 9.07 5.62 -4.14
CA ILE A 165 8.19 6.69 -4.63
C ILE A 165 7.30 7.19 -3.49
N THR A 166 6.72 6.28 -2.71
CA THR A 166 5.81 6.64 -1.62
C THR A 166 6.53 7.44 -0.54
N THR A 167 7.71 6.99 -0.09
CA THR A 167 8.47 7.71 0.94
C THR A 167 8.98 9.07 0.45
N THR A 168 9.40 9.16 -0.82
CA THR A 168 9.81 10.43 -1.43
C THR A 168 8.64 11.40 -1.57
N LEU A 169 7.47 10.92 -2.00
CA LEU A 169 6.27 11.75 -2.09
C LEU A 169 5.80 12.21 -0.70
N TRP A 170 5.93 11.35 0.31
CA TRP A 170 5.57 11.66 1.68
C TRP A 170 6.39 12.82 2.24
N ASP A 171 7.71 12.78 2.03
CA ASP A 171 8.61 13.86 2.45
C ASP A 171 8.33 15.18 1.70
N ARG A 172 8.12 15.11 0.38
CA ARG A 172 7.82 16.30 -0.44
C ARG A 172 6.47 16.94 -0.11
N ARG A 173 5.42 16.13 0.09
CA ARG A 173 4.10 16.62 0.51
C ARG A 173 4.12 17.15 1.93
N ALA A 174 4.89 16.54 2.84
CA ALA A 174 5.06 17.07 4.20
C ALA A 174 5.74 18.43 4.17
N THR A 175 6.79 18.62 3.34
CA THR A 175 7.42 19.93 3.14
C THR A 175 6.43 20.99 2.66
N LEU A 176 5.53 20.63 1.72
CA LEU A 176 4.48 21.54 1.25
C LEU A 176 3.50 21.91 2.38
N HIS A 177 2.98 20.92 3.10
CA HIS A 177 2.05 21.16 4.22
C HIS A 177 2.70 21.95 5.35
N HIS A 178 3.98 21.69 5.64
CA HIS A 178 4.75 22.44 6.62
C HIS A 178 4.79 23.92 6.24
N ALA A 179 5.15 24.25 5.00
CA ALA A 179 5.18 25.63 4.52
C ALA A 179 3.80 26.31 4.68
N GLN A 180 2.72 25.62 4.29
CA GLN A 180 1.35 26.12 4.44
C GLN A 180 0.94 26.32 5.91
N LEU A 181 1.33 25.43 6.81
CA LEU A 181 1.04 25.57 8.23
C LEU A 181 1.79 26.75 8.85
N VAL A 182 3.07 26.92 8.52
CA VAL A 182 3.89 28.04 9.04
C VAL A 182 3.43 29.40 8.50
N GLU A 183 2.89 29.48 7.29
CA GLU A 183 2.28 30.72 6.77
C GLU A 183 1.18 31.28 7.69
N HIS A 184 0.46 30.41 8.41
CA HIS A 184 -0.56 30.82 9.37
C HIS A 184 0.01 31.13 10.77
N LEU A 185 1.27 30.75 11.02
CA LEU A 185 2.01 31.03 12.27
C LEU A 185 2.72 32.38 12.19
N SER A 186 1.93 33.46 12.24
CA SER A 186 2.48 34.80 12.42
C SER A 186 2.69 35.11 13.92
N PRO A 187 3.72 35.86 14.32
CA PRO A 187 3.82 36.44 15.66
C PRO A 187 2.61 37.33 16.02
N ASN A 188 1.93 37.86 15.01
CA ASN A 188 0.71 38.65 15.17
C ASN A 188 -0.56 37.79 15.33
N ASN A 189 -0.45 36.46 15.16
CA ASN A 189 -1.55 35.55 15.40
C ASN A 189 -1.67 35.31 16.92
N PRO A 190 -2.83 35.63 17.54
CA PRO A 190 -3.01 35.49 18.99
C PRO A 190 -2.83 34.04 19.47
N VAL A 191 -3.12 33.04 18.63
CA VAL A 191 -2.93 31.61 18.96
C VAL A 191 -1.45 31.27 19.08
N THR A 192 -0.64 31.73 18.12
CA THR A 192 0.82 31.53 18.13
C THR A 192 1.46 32.25 19.30
N ALA A 193 1.05 33.50 19.55
CA ALA A 193 1.55 34.28 20.69
C ALA A 193 1.20 33.63 22.03
N GLN A 194 -0.02 33.08 22.17
CA GLN A 194 -0.42 32.34 23.37
C GLN A 194 0.38 31.04 23.52
N ALA A 195 0.55 30.25 22.47
CA ALA A 195 1.33 29.02 22.50
C ALA A 195 2.79 29.29 22.93
N LEU A 196 3.45 30.28 22.31
CA LEU A 196 4.79 30.69 22.71
C LEU A 196 4.84 31.21 24.14
N GLY A 197 3.83 31.98 24.57
CA GLY A 197 3.70 32.45 25.95
C GLY A 197 3.62 31.31 26.97
N THR A 198 2.88 30.23 26.66
CA THR A 198 2.82 29.05 27.54
C THR A 198 4.16 28.31 27.62
N LEU A 199 4.87 28.16 26.50
CA LEU A 199 6.18 27.52 26.48
C LEU A 199 7.22 28.36 27.23
N HIS A 200 7.22 29.67 27.03
CA HIS A 200 8.04 30.61 27.80
C HIS A 200 7.72 30.56 29.29
N GLY A 201 6.43 30.53 29.66
CA GLY A 201 5.98 30.41 31.05
C GLY A 201 6.42 29.10 31.72
N SER A 202 6.70 28.06 30.95
CA SER A 202 7.26 26.79 31.44
C SER A 202 8.79 26.81 31.63
N GLY A 203 9.44 27.96 31.42
CA GLY A 203 10.89 28.14 31.57
C GLY A 203 11.69 27.84 30.30
N MET A 204 11.04 27.60 29.16
CA MET A 204 11.75 27.41 27.88
C MET A 204 12.27 28.74 27.32
N GLY A 205 13.50 28.70 26.80
CA GLY A 205 14.05 29.81 26.02
C GLY A 205 13.26 30.06 24.73
N ALA A 206 13.48 31.20 24.08
CA ALA A 206 12.81 31.54 22.81
C ALA A 206 13.06 30.48 21.74
N ASP A 207 14.33 30.14 21.51
CA ASP A 207 14.72 29.14 20.50
C ASP A 207 14.15 27.75 20.81
N GLN A 208 14.08 27.38 22.08
CA GLN A 208 13.49 26.11 22.51
C GLN A 208 11.98 26.06 22.27
N SER A 209 11.30 27.19 22.48
CA SER A 209 9.86 27.33 22.25
C SER A 209 9.52 27.24 20.76
N TYR A 210 10.30 27.89 19.90
CA TYR A 210 10.15 27.77 18.45
C TYR A 210 10.45 26.35 17.94
N ALA A 211 11.50 25.70 18.46
CA ALA A 211 11.79 24.31 18.12
C ALA A 211 10.68 23.34 18.56
N ALA A 212 10.07 23.57 19.73
CA ALA A 212 8.91 22.79 20.18
C ALA A 212 7.70 22.99 19.26
N LEU A 213 7.42 24.22 18.85
CA LEU A 213 6.35 24.53 17.90
C LEU A 213 6.60 23.89 16.54
N ASN A 214 7.83 23.96 16.02
CA ASN A 214 8.20 23.34 14.75
C ASN A 214 7.95 21.83 14.74
N ARG A 215 8.26 21.13 15.83
CA ARG A 215 7.99 19.69 15.95
C ARG A 215 6.50 19.35 15.87
N LEU A 216 5.64 20.20 16.41
CA LEU A 216 4.17 20.03 16.30
C LEU A 216 3.71 20.25 14.85
N VAL A 217 4.25 21.28 14.19
CA VAL A 217 3.99 21.54 12.77
C VAL A 217 4.44 20.36 11.90
N ASP A 218 5.64 19.81 12.16
CA ASP A 218 6.15 18.65 11.46
C ASP A 218 5.23 17.44 11.64
N ALA A 219 4.84 17.12 12.89
CA ALA A 219 3.95 16.00 13.15
C ALA A 219 2.62 16.13 12.39
N GLN A 220 2.06 17.35 12.34
CA GLN A 220 0.84 17.65 11.59
C GLN A 220 1.05 17.57 10.07
N ALA A 221 2.15 18.11 9.55
CA ALA A 221 2.46 18.12 8.13
C ALA A 221 2.69 16.71 7.58
N PHE A 222 3.41 15.86 8.32
CA PHE A 222 3.65 14.46 7.95
C PHE A 222 2.38 13.60 8.07
N MET A 223 1.48 13.92 8.99
CA MET A 223 0.15 13.30 9.05
C MET A 223 -0.68 13.65 7.80
N LEU A 224 -0.84 14.94 7.47
CA LEU A 224 -1.59 15.39 6.28
C LEU A 224 -1.00 14.78 5.00
N SER A 225 0.33 14.72 4.91
CA SER A 225 1.03 14.08 3.80
C SER A 225 0.71 12.58 3.68
N ALA A 226 0.66 11.87 4.82
CA ALA A 226 0.28 10.46 4.82
C ALA A 226 -1.18 10.28 4.38
N ASP A 227 -2.08 11.13 4.85
CA ASP A 227 -3.50 11.11 4.47
C ASP A 227 -3.69 11.29 2.95
N ASP A 228 -2.97 12.22 2.33
CA ASP A 228 -3.01 12.40 0.87
C ASP A 228 -2.57 11.13 0.12
N ILE A 229 -1.48 10.51 0.58
CA ILE A 229 -0.95 9.30 -0.04
C ILE A 229 -1.94 8.17 0.10
N PHE A 230 -2.55 8.00 1.28
CA PHE A 230 -3.58 7.01 1.50
C PHE A 230 -4.79 7.27 0.58
N TYR A 231 -5.25 8.52 0.48
CA TYR A 231 -6.37 8.89 -0.36
C TYR A 231 -6.12 8.60 -1.84
N VAL A 232 -4.99 9.06 -2.38
CA VAL A 232 -4.60 8.84 -3.79
C VAL A 232 -4.40 7.36 -4.06
N SER A 233 -3.75 6.62 -3.15
CA SER A 233 -3.59 5.17 -3.28
C SER A 233 -4.93 4.45 -3.32
N GLY A 234 -5.90 4.88 -2.49
CA GLY A 234 -7.27 4.35 -2.50
C GLY A 234 -7.96 4.57 -3.85
N MET A 235 -7.86 5.77 -4.42
CA MET A 235 -8.37 6.06 -5.78
C MET A 235 -7.70 5.19 -6.85
N LEU A 236 -6.39 4.97 -6.75
CA LEU A 236 -5.66 4.12 -7.69
C LEU A 236 -6.11 2.65 -7.59
N PHE A 237 -6.36 2.12 -6.39
CA PHE A 237 -6.95 0.78 -6.25
C PHE A 237 -8.33 0.66 -6.91
N ILE A 238 -9.17 1.70 -6.82
CA ILE A 238 -10.44 1.75 -7.56
C ILE A 238 -10.21 1.75 -9.07
N ALA A 239 -9.25 2.53 -9.58
CA ALA A 239 -8.90 2.53 -11.00
C ALA A 239 -8.37 1.16 -11.48
N LEU A 240 -7.62 0.45 -10.63
CA LEU A 240 -7.12 -0.89 -10.92
C LEU A 240 -8.24 -1.93 -11.02
N ILE A 241 -9.39 -1.73 -10.37
CA ILE A 241 -10.56 -2.60 -10.58
C ILE A 241 -10.96 -2.54 -12.06
N ALA A 242 -11.10 -1.34 -12.64
CA ALA A 242 -11.44 -1.20 -14.06
C ALA A 242 -10.43 -1.90 -14.98
N LEU A 243 -9.13 -1.82 -14.63
CA LEU A 243 -8.06 -2.51 -15.37
C LEU A 243 -8.24 -4.04 -15.34
N VAL A 244 -8.56 -4.63 -14.18
CA VAL A 244 -8.74 -6.09 -14.03
C VAL A 244 -9.88 -6.61 -14.90
N TRP A 245 -10.95 -5.83 -15.06
CA TRP A 245 -12.08 -6.20 -15.92
C TRP A 245 -11.75 -6.15 -17.42
N LEU A 246 -10.59 -5.60 -17.81
CA LEU A 246 -10.06 -5.78 -19.16
C LEU A 246 -9.49 -7.19 -19.37
N ALA A 247 -9.24 -8.00 -18.34
CA ALA A 247 -8.85 -9.40 -18.53
C ALA A 247 -10.02 -10.24 -19.06
N ARG A 248 -9.73 -11.24 -19.90
CA ARG A 248 -10.74 -12.20 -20.38
C ARG A 248 -11.15 -13.14 -19.24
N PRO A 249 -12.42 -13.59 -19.19
CA PRO A 249 -12.88 -14.56 -18.19
C PRO A 249 -12.00 -15.80 -18.16
N VAL A 250 -11.61 -16.21 -16.96
CA VAL A 250 -10.81 -17.41 -16.73
C VAL A 250 -11.73 -18.45 -16.12
N ARG A 251 -11.88 -19.62 -16.77
CA ARG A 251 -12.45 -20.79 -16.11
C ARG A 251 -11.47 -21.20 -15.03
N ALA A 252 -11.94 -21.23 -13.80
CA ALA A 252 -11.14 -21.52 -12.63
C ALA A 252 -10.27 -22.78 -12.84
N ALA A 253 -8.96 -22.57 -12.91
CA ALA A 253 -8.00 -23.63 -13.22
C ALA A 253 -7.58 -24.33 -11.92
N ALA A 254 -7.94 -25.60 -11.79
CA ALA A 254 -7.44 -26.50 -10.76
C ALA A 254 -5.91 -26.61 -10.89
N GLY A 255 -5.14 -25.91 -10.05
CA GLY A 255 -3.68 -26.04 -10.03
C GLY A 255 -2.87 -24.89 -9.43
N ALA A 256 -3.45 -23.69 -9.25
CA ALA A 256 -2.69 -22.53 -8.76
C ALA A 256 -2.24 -22.65 -7.28
N GLY A 257 -2.85 -23.55 -6.49
CA GLY A 257 -2.53 -23.74 -5.07
C GLY A 257 -1.11 -24.26 -4.80
N ALA A 258 -0.50 -25.00 -5.73
CA ALA A 258 0.84 -25.59 -5.54
C ALA A 258 1.99 -24.64 -5.89
N ALA A 259 1.75 -23.62 -6.74
CA ALA A 259 2.77 -22.63 -7.09
C ALA A 259 2.85 -21.48 -6.05
N ALA A 260 1.73 -21.18 -5.37
CA ALA A 260 1.68 -20.13 -4.35
C ALA A 260 2.38 -20.53 -3.03
N SER A 261 2.41 -21.83 -2.69
CA SER A 261 3.09 -22.33 -1.48
C SER A 261 4.62 -22.25 -1.53
N GLY A 262 5.21 -22.05 -2.72
CA GLY A 262 6.65 -21.84 -2.89
C GLY A 262 7.11 -20.38 -2.91
N ALA A 263 6.18 -19.43 -2.72
CA ALA A 263 6.43 -17.99 -2.82
C ALA A 263 6.33 -17.24 -1.47
N HIS A 264 6.25 -17.98 -0.36
CA HIS A 264 6.28 -17.48 1.02
C HIS A 264 7.66 -17.67 1.63
#